data_AF-R7MZ04-F1
#
_entry.id   AF-R7MZ04-F1
#
_cell.length_a   1.000
_cell.length_b   1.000
_cell.length_c   1.000
_cell.angle_alpha   90.00
_cell.angle_beta   90.00
_cell.angle_gamma   90.00
#
_symmetry.space_group_name_H-M   'P 1'
#
loop_
_entity.id
_entity.type
_entity.pdbx_description
1 polymer ?
#
loop_
_entity_poly.entity_id
_entity_poly.type
_entity_poly.pdbx_seq_one_letter_code
_entity_poly.pdbx_strand_id
1 'polypeptide(L)'
;MANGWAGIGYHYVIRKDGTIERGRPLATVGAHAEGQNYHTVGINVTGNFEKEIPTPAQIHSLEGLVAWICKTYSIVPGPSTIVGHRDVNSTDCPGRNLYSLLPQIRKDVARKLNGMDSSYEDKLKKTNFLKMSRKEREAIIMQGASVL
;
A
#
# COMPACT_ATOMS: atom_id res chain seq x y z
N MET A 1 16.35 -17.60 2.06
CA MET A 1 15.23 -17.50 3.01
C MET A 1 15.79 -16.99 4.31
N ALA A 2 15.48 -15.76 4.72
CA ALA A 2 16.01 -15.14 5.94
C ALA A 2 14.87 -14.42 6.68
N ASN A 3 14.84 -14.57 8.00
CA ASN A 3 14.00 -13.88 9.00
C ASN A 3 12.86 -14.67 9.67
N GLY A 4 12.61 -15.95 9.34
CA GLY A 4 11.68 -16.78 10.14
C GLY A 4 10.20 -16.36 10.08
N TRP A 5 9.82 -15.59 9.06
CA TRP A 5 8.43 -15.17 8.86
C TRP A 5 7.72 -16.19 7.99
N ALA A 6 6.45 -16.48 8.29
CA ALA A 6 5.62 -17.43 7.54
C ALA A 6 5.23 -16.95 6.12
N GLY A 7 6.01 -16.04 5.51
CA GLY A 7 5.77 -15.44 4.20
C GLY A 7 6.29 -14.00 4.11
N ILE A 8 5.97 -13.32 3.00
CA ILE A 8 6.26 -11.90 2.80
C ILE A 8 5.49 -11.03 3.82
N GLY A 9 6.14 -10.03 4.41
CA GLY A 9 5.55 -9.19 5.48
C GLY A 9 4.49 -8.18 5.02
N TYR A 10 4.37 -7.98 3.71
CA TYR A 10 3.49 -7.00 3.08
C TYR A 10 2.23 -7.66 2.52
N HIS A 11 1.11 -6.93 2.49
CA HIS A 11 -0.13 -7.40 1.86
C HIS A 11 -0.07 -7.30 0.33
N TYR A 12 0.68 -6.31 -0.16
CA TYR A 12 0.89 -6.08 -1.58
C TYR A 12 2.33 -5.71 -1.88
N VAL A 13 2.81 -6.10 -3.06
CA VAL A 13 4.07 -5.66 -3.64
C VAL A 13 3.78 -5.07 -5.02
N ILE A 14 4.37 -3.90 -5.32
CA ILE A 14 4.28 -3.25 -6.64
C ILE A 14 5.66 -3.31 -7.29
N ARG A 15 5.76 -4.04 -8.40
CA ARG A 15 6.98 -4.18 -9.21
C ARG A 15 7.26 -2.93 -10.04
N LYS A 16 8.48 -2.83 -10.60
CA LYS A 16 8.94 -1.66 -11.37
C LYS A 16 8.07 -1.34 -12.59
N ASP A 17 7.49 -2.36 -13.21
CA ASP A 17 6.55 -2.28 -14.33
C ASP A 17 5.11 -1.93 -13.92
N GLY A 18 4.83 -1.78 -12.62
CA GLY A 18 3.49 -1.52 -12.08
C GLY A 18 2.71 -2.79 -11.73
N THR A 19 3.24 -3.99 -11.99
CA THR A 19 2.56 -5.24 -11.62
C THR A 19 2.33 -5.30 -10.11
N ILE A 20 1.07 -5.57 -9.71
CA ILE A 20 0.66 -5.72 -8.31
C ILE A 20 0.64 -7.21 -7.98
N GLU A 21 1.50 -7.63 -7.07
CA GLU A 21 1.52 -8.97 -6.51
C GLU A 21 0.86 -8.97 -5.13
N ARG A 22 0.04 -9.98 -4.88
CA ARG A 22 -0.57 -10.19 -3.56
C ARG A 22 0.43 -10.92 -2.67
N GLY A 23 0.73 -10.33 -1.53
CA GLY A 23 1.53 -10.95 -0.48
C GLY A 23 0.64 -11.62 0.56
N ARG A 24 0.81 -11.23 1.82
CA ARG A 24 0.04 -11.75 2.93
C ARG A 24 -1.47 -11.45 2.75
N PRO A 25 -2.37 -12.41 3.03
CA PRO A 25 -3.81 -12.14 2.97
C PRO A 25 -4.18 -10.96 3.87
N LEU A 26 -5.01 -10.07 3.35
CA LEU A 26 -5.53 -8.91 4.08
C LEU A 26 -6.17 -9.27 5.43
N ALA A 27 -6.77 -10.47 5.56
CA ALA A 27 -7.38 -10.97 6.80
C ALA A 27 -6.37 -11.51 7.85
N THR A 28 -5.09 -11.24 7.67
CA THR A 28 -4.05 -11.68 8.61
C THR A 28 -3.19 -10.50 9.00
N VAL A 29 -2.87 -10.39 10.29
CA VAL A 29 -1.99 -9.35 10.83
C VAL A 29 -0.70 -9.30 10.02
N GLY A 30 -0.37 -8.13 9.49
CA GLY A 30 0.86 -7.90 8.73
C GLY A 30 2.12 -8.10 9.58
N ALA A 31 3.30 -7.98 8.98
CA ALA A 31 4.55 -7.90 9.73
C ALA A 31 5.40 -6.73 9.23
N HIS A 32 4.77 -5.70 8.67
CA HIS A 32 5.47 -4.62 7.99
C HIS A 32 5.77 -3.44 8.92
N ALA A 33 4.93 -3.12 9.90
CA ALA A 33 5.13 -2.04 10.86
C ALA A 33 4.88 -2.52 12.30
N GLU A 34 5.96 -2.67 13.08
CA GLU A 34 5.89 -3.14 14.47
C GLU A 34 4.90 -2.29 15.29
N GLY A 35 3.97 -2.95 15.99
CA GLY A 35 2.93 -2.29 16.78
C GLY A 35 1.71 -1.77 16.00
N GLN A 36 1.77 -1.68 14.66
CA GLN A 36 0.66 -1.16 13.82
C GLN A 36 -0.03 -2.24 12.96
N ASN A 37 0.65 -3.39 12.77
CA ASN A 37 0.23 -4.47 11.88
C ASN A 37 -1.22 -4.99 12.04
N TYR A 38 -1.85 -4.79 13.20
CA TYR A 38 -3.19 -5.33 13.50
C TYR A 38 -4.34 -4.52 12.87
N HIS A 39 -4.09 -3.28 12.44
CA HIS A 39 -5.14 -2.38 11.91
C HIS A 39 -4.75 -1.69 10.60
N THR A 40 -3.66 -2.15 9.95
CA THR A 40 -3.09 -1.48 8.79
C THR A 40 -2.80 -2.39 7.61
N VAL A 41 -2.96 -1.85 6.39
CA VAL A 41 -2.55 -2.54 5.15
C VAL A 41 -1.18 -2.06 4.69
N GLY A 42 -0.16 -2.92 4.80
CA GLY A 42 1.18 -2.71 4.24
C GLY A 42 1.28 -2.95 2.73
N ILE A 43 1.74 -1.93 2.00
CA ILE A 43 2.04 -1.99 0.55
C ILE A 43 3.54 -1.75 0.35
N ASN A 44 4.27 -2.68 -0.26
CA ASN A 44 5.66 -2.50 -0.66
C ASN A 44 5.76 -1.99 -2.10
N VAL A 45 6.40 -0.86 -2.32
CA VAL A 45 6.79 -0.41 -3.67
C VAL A 45 8.25 -0.79 -3.90
N THR A 46 8.52 -1.62 -4.91
CA THR A 46 9.85 -2.22 -5.12
C THR A 46 10.86 -1.14 -5.57
N GLY A 47 11.91 -0.93 -4.77
CA GLY A 47 13.03 -0.05 -5.10
C GLY A 47 13.71 0.54 -3.86
N ASN A 48 14.83 1.23 -4.08
CA ASN A 48 15.47 2.07 -3.07
C ASN A 48 15.22 3.55 -3.38
N PHE A 49 14.15 4.13 -2.82
CA PHE A 49 13.76 5.51 -3.10
C PHE A 49 14.48 6.57 -2.27
N GLU A 50 15.54 6.20 -1.54
CA GLU A 50 16.56 7.18 -1.15
C GLU A 50 17.43 7.60 -2.34
N LYS A 51 17.56 6.73 -3.35
CA LYS A 51 18.39 6.95 -4.55
C LYS A 51 17.58 7.04 -5.84
N GLU A 52 16.59 6.18 -5.97
CA GLU A 52 15.79 6.04 -7.19
C GLU A 52 14.50 6.87 -7.12
N ILE A 53 13.93 7.17 -8.28
CA ILE A 53 12.60 7.76 -8.41
C ILE A 53 11.61 6.62 -8.73
N PRO A 54 10.45 6.52 -8.05
CA PRO A 54 9.40 5.56 -8.42
C PRO A 54 8.97 5.73 -9.87
N THR A 55 8.77 4.63 -10.60
CA THR A 55 8.33 4.72 -11.99
C THR A 55 6.88 5.24 -12.08
N PRO A 56 6.48 5.88 -13.19
CA PRO A 56 5.08 6.28 -13.39
C PRO A 56 4.11 5.09 -13.28
N ALA A 57 4.51 3.91 -13.75
CA ALA A 57 3.71 2.70 -13.65
C ALA A 57 3.51 2.24 -12.19
N GLN A 58 4.55 2.37 -11.34
CA GLN A 58 4.46 2.12 -9.91
C GLN A 58 3.50 3.08 -9.23
N ILE A 59 3.63 4.39 -9.49
CA ILE A 59 2.76 5.42 -8.90
C ILE A 59 1.31 5.20 -9.33
N HIS A 60 1.06 4.97 -10.62
CA HIS A 60 -0.29 4.78 -11.13
C HIS A 60 -0.97 3.54 -10.50
N SER A 61 -0.22 2.44 -10.35
CA SER A 61 -0.72 1.21 -9.75
C SER A 61 -0.94 1.36 -8.24
N LEU A 62 -0.05 2.09 -7.55
CA LEU A 62 -0.19 2.42 -6.14
C LEU A 62 -1.46 3.24 -5.88
N GLU A 63 -1.69 4.30 -6.64
CA GLU A 63 -2.88 5.14 -6.49
C GLU A 63 -4.17 4.35 -6.74
N GLY A 64 -4.19 3.50 -7.77
CA GLY A 64 -5.35 2.65 -8.09
C GLY A 64 -5.66 1.64 -6.99
N LEU A 65 -4.62 0.95 -6.51
CA LEU A 65 -4.73 -0.01 -5.41
C LEU A 65 -5.22 0.66 -4.13
N VAL A 66 -4.62 1.79 -3.74
CA VAL A 66 -4.98 2.52 -2.52
C VAL A 66 -6.40 3.07 -2.61
N ALA A 67 -6.82 3.61 -3.76
CA ALA A 67 -8.19 4.07 -3.95
C ALA A 67 -9.20 2.91 -3.79
N TRP A 68 -8.89 1.73 -4.31
CA TRP A 68 -9.72 0.55 -4.15
C TRP A 68 -9.80 0.05 -2.70
N ILE A 69 -8.67 0.05 -1.97
CA ILE A 69 -8.66 -0.26 -0.53
C ILE A 69 -9.54 0.76 0.21
N CYS A 70 -9.36 2.05 -0.07
CA CYS A 70 -10.16 3.11 0.53
C CYS A 70 -11.67 2.93 0.28
N LYS A 71 -12.07 2.60 -0.96
CA LYS A 71 -13.47 2.30 -1.29
C LYS A 71 -13.99 1.08 -0.53
N THR A 72 -13.24 -0.01 -0.57
CA THR A 72 -13.61 -1.31 0.02
C THR A 72 -13.83 -1.21 1.53
N TYR A 73 -13.01 -0.40 2.19
CA TYR A 73 -13.01 -0.28 3.65
C TYR A 73 -13.60 1.03 4.17
N SER A 74 -14.11 1.89 3.29
CA SER A 74 -14.66 3.21 3.62
C SER A 74 -13.64 4.12 4.35
N ILE A 75 -12.38 4.07 3.92
CA ILE A 75 -11.30 4.91 4.44
C ILE A 75 -11.27 6.22 3.64
N VAL A 76 -11.27 7.35 4.34
CA VAL A 76 -11.10 8.67 3.72
C VAL A 76 -9.60 8.89 3.45
N PRO A 77 -9.17 9.13 2.19
CA PRO A 77 -7.77 9.39 1.87
C PRO A 77 -7.26 10.67 2.55
N GLY A 78 -6.13 10.59 3.25
CA GLY A 78 -5.56 11.75 3.94
C GLY A 78 -4.24 11.47 4.65
N PRO A 79 -3.68 12.49 5.32
CA PRO A 79 -2.39 12.38 6.01
C PRO A 79 -2.34 11.36 7.14
N SER A 80 -3.47 11.04 7.77
CA SER A 80 -3.58 10.04 8.83
C SER A 80 -3.87 8.62 8.32
N THR A 81 -4.30 8.47 7.08
CA THR A 81 -4.75 7.18 6.52
C THR A 81 -3.84 6.64 5.44
N ILE A 82 -3.04 7.49 4.82
CA ILE A 82 -2.02 7.13 3.83
C ILE A 82 -0.69 7.70 4.33
N VAL A 83 0.11 6.85 4.96
CA VAL A 83 1.35 7.25 5.65
C VAL A 83 2.56 6.49 5.10
N GLY A 84 3.74 7.09 5.21
CA GLY A 84 5.01 6.38 4.99
C GLY A 84 5.39 5.57 6.22
N HIS A 85 6.19 4.52 6.04
CA HIS A 85 6.65 3.69 7.17
C HIS A 85 7.37 4.50 8.25
N ARG A 86 8.15 5.52 7.86
CA ARG A 86 8.83 6.45 8.76
C ARG A 86 7.90 7.27 9.66
N ASP A 87 6.62 7.36 9.31
CA ASP A 87 5.64 8.10 10.12
C ASP A 87 5.18 7.30 11.35
N VAL A 88 5.42 5.98 11.35
CA VAL A 88 4.93 5.05 12.38
C VAL A 88 6.04 4.25 13.07
N ASN A 89 7.19 4.11 12.43
CA ASN A 89 8.36 3.41 12.96
C ASN A 89 9.64 4.22 12.65
N SER A 90 10.69 4.01 13.45
CA SER A 90 11.99 4.68 13.24
C SER A 90 12.76 4.04 12.08
N THR A 91 12.46 4.47 10.85
CA THR A 91 13.06 3.93 9.61
C THR A 91 13.15 5.01 8.53
N ASP A 92 14.03 4.82 7.54
CA ASP A 92 14.09 5.67 6.33
C ASP A 92 13.05 5.25 5.27
N CYS A 93 12.37 4.13 5.44
CA CYS A 93 11.31 3.70 4.54
C CYS A 93 10.14 4.73 4.53
N PRO A 94 9.56 5.15 3.39
CA PRO A 94 9.63 4.58 2.06
C PRO A 94 10.70 5.22 1.14
N GLY A 95 11.69 5.91 1.69
CA GLY A 95 12.69 6.67 0.94
C GLY A 95 12.23 8.10 0.62
N ARG A 96 13.14 9.08 0.64
CA ARG A 96 12.84 10.50 0.40
C ARG A 96 12.04 10.79 -0.88
N ASN A 97 12.30 10.06 -1.97
CA ASN A 97 11.68 10.34 -3.27
C ASN A 97 10.25 9.81 -3.37
N LEU A 98 9.91 8.72 -2.68
CA LEU A 98 8.52 8.26 -2.58
C LEU A 98 7.78 9.03 -1.49
N TYR A 99 8.44 9.33 -0.38
CA TYR A 99 7.86 10.08 0.74
C TYR A 99 7.42 11.49 0.31
N SER A 100 8.22 12.20 -0.48
CA SER A 100 7.88 13.54 -0.99
C SER A 100 6.65 13.56 -1.89
N LEU A 101 6.28 12.43 -2.51
CA LEU A 101 5.11 12.30 -3.38
C LEU A 101 3.81 12.05 -2.60
N LEU A 102 3.86 11.70 -1.30
CA LEU A 102 2.68 11.37 -0.51
C LEU A 102 1.58 12.43 -0.55
N PRO A 103 1.85 13.75 -0.47
CA PRO A 103 0.81 14.76 -0.60
C PRO A 103 0.06 14.71 -1.93
N GLN A 104 0.77 14.43 -3.03
CA GLN A 104 0.16 14.32 -4.36
C GLN A 104 -0.59 13.00 -4.50
N ILE A 105 0.01 11.88 -4.08
CA ILE A 105 -0.63 10.56 -4.09
C ILE A 105 -1.96 10.60 -3.33
N ARG A 106 -2.02 11.25 -2.15
CA ARG A 106 -3.26 11.42 -1.37
C ARG A 106 -4.35 12.14 -2.17
N LYS A 107 -4.00 13.22 -2.89
CA LYS A 107 -4.94 13.95 -3.76
C LYS A 107 -5.42 13.08 -4.92
N ASP A 108 -4.52 12.32 -5.52
CA ASP A 108 -4.79 11.52 -6.72
C ASP A 108 -5.65 10.30 -6.39
N VAL A 109 -5.39 9.66 -5.25
CA VAL A 109 -6.25 8.64 -4.65
C VAL A 109 -7.66 9.19 -4.40
N ALA A 110 -7.78 10.39 -3.80
CA ALA A 110 -9.09 10.99 -3.56
C ALA A 110 -9.86 11.26 -4.87
N ARG A 111 -9.18 11.75 -5.92
CA ARG A 111 -9.79 11.92 -7.24
C ARG A 111 -10.24 10.58 -7.85
N LYS A 112 -9.38 9.57 -7.81
CA LYS A 112 -9.71 8.22 -8.31
C LYS A 112 -10.86 7.60 -7.54
N LEU A 113 -10.90 7.75 -6.22
CA LEU A 113 -11.99 7.27 -5.36
C LEU A 113 -13.33 7.88 -5.76
N ASN A 114 -13.39 9.21 -5.96
CA ASN A 114 -14.59 9.91 -6.39
C ASN A 114 -15.04 9.54 -7.81
N GLY A 115 -14.10 9.20 -8.69
CA GLY A 115 -14.36 8.75 -10.06
C GLY A 115 -14.50 7.24 -10.23
N MET A 116 -14.44 6.44 -9.16
CA MET A 116 -14.40 4.99 -9.25
C MET A 116 -15.80 4.41 -9.52
N ASP A 117 -16.15 4.33 -10.80
CA ASP A 117 -17.34 3.60 -11.27
C ASP A 117 -17.17 2.07 -11.16
N SER A 118 -18.24 1.34 -11.42
CA SER A 118 -18.32 -0.12 -11.36
C SER A 118 -17.33 -0.83 -12.29
N SER A 119 -16.89 -0.21 -13.39
CA SER A 119 -16.02 -0.83 -14.40
C SER A 119 -14.56 -0.94 -13.93
N TYR A 120 -14.06 0.05 -13.18
CA TYR A 120 -12.73 0.00 -12.58
C TYR A 120 -12.70 -0.99 -11.41
N GLU A 121 -13.78 -1.03 -10.64
CA GLU A 121 -13.99 -2.01 -9.58
C GLU A 121 -14.02 -3.44 -10.13
N ASP A 122 -14.64 -3.68 -11.28
CA ASP A 122 -14.69 -4.99 -11.94
C ASP A 122 -13.33 -5.46 -12.45
N LYS A 123 -12.49 -4.55 -12.97
CA LYS A 123 -11.10 -4.87 -13.32
C LYS A 123 -10.29 -5.33 -12.11
N LEU A 124 -10.50 -4.71 -10.95
CA LEU A 124 -9.80 -5.06 -9.71
C LEU A 124 -10.38 -6.31 -9.04
N LYS A 125 -11.70 -6.52 -9.08
CA LYS A 125 -12.37 -7.72 -8.52
C LYS A 125 -12.00 -9.01 -9.23
N LYS A 126 -11.67 -8.97 -10.54
CA LYS A 126 -11.19 -10.13 -11.31
C LYS A 126 -9.85 -10.71 -10.80
N THR A 127 -9.20 -10.06 -9.83
CA THR A 127 -7.94 -10.52 -9.21
C THR A 127 -8.10 -11.30 -7.89
N ASN A 128 -9.34 -11.71 -7.55
CA ASN A 128 -9.66 -12.65 -6.47
C ASN A 128 -9.38 -12.13 -5.03
N PHE A 129 -10.10 -11.08 -4.60
CA PHE A 129 -9.98 -10.48 -3.26
C PHE A 129 -11.01 -11.00 -2.25
N LEU A 130 -10.53 -11.51 -1.11
CA LEU A 130 -11.33 -11.99 0.02
C LEU A 130 -11.21 -11.07 1.25
N LYS A 131 -12.30 -11.04 2.02
CA LYS A 131 -12.76 -10.07 3.05
C LYS A 131 -11.80 -9.88 4.24
N MET A 132 -11.75 -8.64 4.77
CA MET A 132 -11.28 -8.32 6.15
C MET A 132 -12.47 -8.01 7.06
N SER A 133 -12.31 -8.26 8.35
CA SER A 133 -13.28 -7.97 9.41
C SER A 133 -13.41 -6.46 9.68
N ARG A 134 -14.44 -6.07 10.45
CA ARG A 134 -14.72 -4.68 10.81
C ARG A 134 -13.66 -4.05 11.73
N LYS A 135 -12.81 -4.87 12.38
CA LYS A 135 -11.75 -4.42 13.32
C LYS A 135 -10.43 -4.01 12.65
N GLU A 136 -10.25 -4.26 11.36
CA GLU A 136 -8.94 -4.12 10.68
C GLU A 136 -8.85 -2.87 9.76
N ARG A 137 -9.75 -1.89 9.92
CA ARG A 137 -10.00 -0.82 8.92
C ARG A 137 -9.60 0.58 9.37
N GLU A 138 -8.34 0.80 9.75
CA GLU A 138 -7.98 2.10 10.35
C GLU A 138 -6.89 2.87 9.57
N ALA A 139 -5.93 2.22 8.91
CA ALA A 139 -4.97 2.93 8.05
C ALA A 139 -4.30 2.07 6.96
N ILE A 140 -3.65 2.73 5.99
CA ILE A 140 -2.81 2.11 4.96
C ILE A 140 -1.37 2.60 5.17
N ILE A 141 -0.44 1.68 5.39
CA ILE A 141 0.98 1.99 5.58
C ILE A 141 1.73 1.66 4.29
N MET A 142 2.32 2.68 3.68
CA MET A 142 3.18 2.52 2.52
C MET A 142 4.61 2.27 2.97
N GLN A 143 5.20 1.21 2.43
CA GLN A 143 6.59 0.85 2.65
C GLN A 143 7.31 0.74 1.31
N GLY A 144 8.59 1.11 1.30
CA GLY A 144 9.54 0.87 0.24
C GLY A 144 10.92 0.68 0.85
N ALA A 145 11.34 -0.57 0.94
CA ALA A 145 12.74 -1.01 1.05
C ALA A 145 12.78 -2.54 0.90
N SER A 146 13.20 -3.04 -0.27
CA SER A 146 13.84 -4.35 -0.34
C SER A 146 14.83 -4.38 -1.48
N VAL A 147 16.10 -4.58 -1.15
CA VAL A 147 17.00 -5.37 -1.99
C VAL A 147 16.64 -6.81 -1.64
N LEU A 148 16.21 -7.61 -2.61
CA LEU A 148 16.20 -9.08 -2.45
C LEU A 148 17.65 -9.59 -2.52
#